data_AF-A0A951DNH8-F1
#
_entry.id   AF-A0A951DNH8-F1
#
_cell.length_a   1.000
_cell.length_b   1.000
_cell.length_c   1.000
_cell.angle_alpha   90.00
_cell.angle_beta   90.00
_cell.angle_gamma   90.00
#
_symmetry.space_group_name_H-M   'P 1'
#
loop_
_entity.id
_entity.type
_entity.pdbx_description
1 polymer ?
#
loop_
_entity_poly.entity_id
_entity_poly.type
_entity_poly.pdbx_seq_one_letter_code
_entity_poly.pdbx_strand_id
1 'polypeptide(L)'
;MTRLQLNSSASVLNLHDRIVVHSDVGTFVLEGRDADALLSDVMPLLDGSRSAEEIIHDLPAYRAEDLRGVLESLTRCGLLETSDTDERWRSRDRFFQTHSHNASLARESLRGAYVLISGLEPWGAVAATELAEAGIGGLHLVDERPVCPSDLLGARIWRPRDLGRGRARSLAARLARRAPWTRFTTSRRLPASITHVVGALADDDLRAARGLAAWAHAARLPSVFGTLRGQQAIIGPVFRPAATAAACWNCCRLRLLANLEHPQDIQALHQRLLAGDAAPAGWSALPPAAGLTGHLLSLEVLKLVTGCAPGQADGQVLVFDTLTQEATRHTAIKLPWCEVCGGASKAVIGRGPRPLSSASTAGALREALAGWVDARTGIISRLVAVPPQAGGPWRAEALTSGYADGRYVPAYASGGSGKGTTEVEAMVGAAAEAIERYSASQYRRSNFRRASLKTLGDDALDPRGLCLYEAHQYEQPEFHYAAFDPDREYDWMQARWLHTGEPTWVPALLALLGLETRPEELFGQVTSSGLA
;
A
#
# COMPACT_ATOMS: atom_id res chain seq x y z
N MET A 1 5.93 7.82 43.25
CA MET A 1 4.52 7.77 42.78
C MET A 1 4.37 8.81 41.69
N THR A 2 3.60 8.50 40.64
CA THR A 2 3.44 9.37 39.48
C THR A 2 2.61 10.60 39.85
N ARG A 3 3.17 11.79 39.69
CA ARG A 3 2.47 13.03 40.03
C ARG A 3 1.61 13.52 38.87
N LEU A 4 0.42 14.02 39.17
CA LEU A 4 -0.61 14.40 38.22
C LEU A 4 -0.70 15.91 38.08
N GLN A 5 -0.79 16.38 36.83
CA GLN A 5 -1.07 17.77 36.52
C GLN A 5 -2.14 17.88 35.41
N LEU A 6 -2.86 18.99 35.40
CA LEU A 6 -3.69 19.33 34.25
C LEU A 6 -2.82 19.48 33.01
N ASN A 7 -3.34 18.97 31.89
CA ASN A 7 -2.73 19.13 30.59
C ASN A 7 -2.52 20.63 30.31
N SER A 8 -1.30 21.03 29.93
CA SER A 8 -0.99 22.45 29.68
C SER A 8 -1.72 23.08 28.48
N SER A 9 -2.38 22.28 27.63
CA SER A 9 -3.29 22.78 26.59
C SER A 9 -4.75 22.89 27.08
N ALA A 10 -5.05 22.41 28.29
CA ALA A 10 -6.38 22.48 28.87
C ALA A 10 -6.69 23.90 29.35
N SER A 11 -7.81 24.44 28.88
CA SER A 11 -8.43 25.66 29.37
C SER A 11 -9.68 25.29 30.14
N VAL A 12 -9.80 25.80 31.37
CA VAL A 12 -10.98 25.58 32.21
C VAL A 12 -11.88 26.81 32.13
N LEU A 13 -13.12 26.61 31.69
CA LEU A 13 -14.16 27.62 31.56
C LEU A 13 -15.27 27.32 32.56
N ASN A 14 -15.52 28.26 33.46
CA ASN A 14 -16.66 28.21 34.36
C ASN A 14 -17.85 28.95 33.71
N LEU A 15 -18.94 28.23 33.44
CA LEU A 15 -20.19 28.77 32.93
C LEU A 15 -21.26 28.65 34.02
N HIS A 16 -22.30 29.50 33.97
CA HIS A 16 -23.31 29.63 35.03
C HIS A 16 -23.98 28.32 35.49
N ASP A 17 -24.03 27.30 34.65
CA ASP A 17 -24.70 26.01 34.89
C ASP A 17 -23.79 24.77 34.73
N ARG A 18 -22.51 24.96 34.34
CA ARG A 18 -21.59 23.86 34.02
C ARG A 18 -20.14 24.31 33.92
N ILE A 19 -19.22 23.35 34.03
CA ILE A 19 -17.79 23.57 33.85
C ILE A 19 -17.32 22.86 32.60
N VAL A 20 -16.61 23.60 31.75
CA VAL A 20 -16.05 23.08 30.50
C VAL A 20 -14.53 23.07 30.61
N VAL A 21 -13.93 21.89 30.60
CA VAL A 21 -12.49 21.73 30.44
C VAL A 21 -12.21 21.37 28.99
N HIS A 22 -11.64 22.31 28.24
CA HIS A 22 -11.36 22.15 26.81
C HIS A 22 -9.87 22.03 26.54
N SER A 23 -9.48 21.07 25.72
CA SER A 23 -8.10 20.88 25.25
C SER A 23 -8.08 20.55 23.76
N ASP A 24 -6.88 20.46 23.17
CA ASP A 24 -6.63 20.00 21.81
C ASP A 24 -7.06 18.54 21.55
N VAL A 25 -7.28 17.76 22.61
CA VAL A 25 -7.64 16.34 22.55
C VAL A 25 -9.10 16.06 22.90
N GLY A 26 -9.84 17.07 23.34
CA GLY A 26 -11.27 16.95 23.63
C GLY A 26 -11.81 17.98 24.62
N THR A 27 -13.13 17.94 24.80
CA THR A 27 -13.86 18.78 25.75
C THR A 27 -14.58 17.89 26.77
N PHE A 28 -14.35 18.16 28.04
CA PHE A 28 -15.05 17.54 29.15
C PHE A 28 -16.00 18.55 29.78
N VAL A 29 -17.26 18.16 29.94
CA VAL A 29 -18.31 19.02 30.52
C VAL A 29 -18.80 18.38 31.80
N LEU A 30 -18.74 19.13 32.89
CA LEU A 30 -19.31 18.78 34.19
C LEU A 30 -20.60 19.57 34.39
N GLU A 31 -21.70 18.84 34.55
CA GLU A 31 -23.02 19.41 34.80
C GLU A 31 -23.51 18.95 36.17
N GLY A 32 -24.12 19.85 36.95
CA GLY A 32 -24.70 19.54 38.26
C GLY A 32 -24.06 20.30 39.43
N ARG A 33 -24.66 20.14 40.62
CA ARG A 33 -24.33 20.92 41.83
C ARG A 33 -22.91 20.68 42.37
N ASP A 34 -22.29 19.56 42.01
CA ASP A 34 -20.94 19.19 42.48
C ASP A 34 -19.82 19.64 41.54
N ALA A 35 -20.16 20.27 40.39
CA ALA A 35 -19.17 20.75 39.43
C ALA A 35 -18.28 21.86 40.03
N ASP A 36 -18.89 22.81 40.74
CA ASP A 36 -18.16 23.90 41.40
C ASP A 36 -17.17 23.37 42.44
N ALA A 37 -17.55 22.31 43.16
CA ALA A 37 -16.73 21.67 44.18
C ALA A 37 -15.50 20.97 43.56
N LEU A 38 -15.65 20.38 42.38
CA LEU A 38 -14.52 19.83 41.62
C LEU A 38 -13.53 20.93 41.19
N LEU A 39 -14.02 22.09 40.78
CA LEU A 39 -13.20 23.21 40.35
C LEU A 39 -12.47 23.89 41.51
N SER A 40 -13.14 24.05 42.65
CA SER A 40 -12.55 24.68 43.82
C SER A 40 -11.57 23.77 44.55
N ASP A 41 -11.85 22.46 44.61
CA ASP A 41 -11.14 21.57 45.53
C ASP A 41 -10.19 20.61 44.81
N VAL A 42 -10.57 20.09 43.64
CA VAL A 42 -9.77 19.07 42.92
C VAL A 42 -8.80 19.73 41.92
N MET A 43 -9.28 20.66 41.09
CA MET A 43 -8.46 21.27 40.03
C MET A 43 -7.17 21.95 40.54
N PRO A 44 -7.16 22.67 41.68
CA PRO A 44 -5.93 23.29 42.20
C PRO A 44 -4.88 22.28 42.66
N LEU A 45 -5.27 21.04 42.95
CA LEU A 45 -4.35 19.98 43.37
C LEU A 45 -3.70 19.25 42.18
N LEU A 46 -4.19 19.51 40.96
CA LEU A 46 -3.66 18.96 39.70
C LEU A 46 -2.58 19.87 39.10
N ASP A 47 -1.58 20.22 39.92
CA ASP A 47 -0.47 21.12 39.59
C ASP A 47 0.88 20.39 39.38
N GLY A 48 0.88 19.06 39.45
CA GLY A 48 2.09 18.23 39.32
C GLY A 48 2.85 18.02 40.62
N SER A 49 2.34 18.47 41.76
CA SER A 49 2.98 18.26 43.07
C SER A 49 2.57 16.94 43.74
N ARG A 50 1.42 16.37 43.39
CA ARG A 50 0.79 15.23 44.08
C ARG A 50 0.45 14.06 43.15
N SER A 51 0.44 12.86 43.69
CA SER A 51 -0.10 11.63 43.07
C SER A 51 -1.61 11.50 43.24
N ALA A 52 -2.24 10.55 42.53
CA ALA A 52 -3.68 10.28 42.66
C ALA A 52 -4.07 9.94 44.11
N GLU A 53 -3.27 9.13 44.79
CA GLU A 53 -3.50 8.72 46.17
C GLU A 53 -3.36 9.88 47.15
N GLU A 54 -2.39 10.78 46.94
CA GLU A 54 -2.21 11.98 47.75
C GLU A 54 -3.37 12.98 47.54
N ILE A 55 -3.85 13.16 46.31
CA ILE A 55 -5.03 13.99 46.03
C ILE A 55 -6.29 13.43 46.72
N ILE A 56 -6.49 12.12 46.66
CA ILE A 56 -7.63 11.46 47.32
C ILE A 56 -7.53 11.60 48.85
N HIS A 57 -6.31 11.54 49.41
CA HIS A 57 -6.08 11.72 50.84
C HIS A 57 -6.33 13.16 51.30
N ASP A 58 -5.91 14.14 50.51
CA ASP A 58 -6.06 15.58 50.81
C ASP A 58 -7.53 16.05 50.75
N LEU A 59 -8.44 15.24 50.20
CA LEU A 59 -9.86 15.54 50.00
C LEU A 59 -10.79 14.57 50.74
N PRO A 60 -10.73 14.48 52.09
CA PRO A 60 -11.49 13.50 52.88
C PRO A 60 -13.01 13.73 52.87
N ALA A 61 -13.47 14.90 52.41
CA ALA A 61 -14.89 15.22 52.28
C ALA A 61 -15.59 14.43 51.15
N TYR A 62 -14.82 13.85 50.23
CA TYR A 62 -15.32 13.08 49.10
C TYR A 62 -15.04 11.59 49.27
N ARG A 63 -15.88 10.74 48.68
CA ARG A 63 -15.59 9.30 48.66
C ARG A 63 -14.40 9.03 47.74
N ALA A 64 -13.45 8.24 48.21
CA ALA A 64 -12.25 7.87 47.46
C ALA A 64 -12.55 7.19 46.10
N GLU A 65 -13.67 6.45 46.01
CA GLU A 65 -14.12 5.82 44.76
C GLU A 65 -14.57 6.86 43.72
N ASP A 66 -15.30 7.88 44.13
CA ASP A 66 -15.83 8.92 43.24
C ASP A 66 -14.69 9.80 42.71
N LEU A 67 -13.77 10.23 43.59
CA LEU A 67 -12.57 10.98 43.18
C LEU A 67 -11.71 10.18 42.20
N ARG A 68 -11.52 8.88 42.46
CA ARG A 68 -10.78 8.01 41.53
C ARG A 68 -11.48 7.92 40.17
N GLY A 69 -12.80 7.77 40.14
CA GLY A 69 -13.58 7.76 38.90
C GLY A 69 -13.47 9.06 38.11
N VAL A 70 -13.42 10.21 38.78
CA VAL A 70 -13.19 11.51 38.13
C VAL A 70 -11.78 11.61 37.57
N LEU A 71 -10.74 11.29 38.35
CA LEU A 71 -9.35 11.32 37.88
C LEU A 71 -9.15 10.38 36.68
N GLU A 72 -9.69 9.16 36.74
CA GLU A 72 -9.65 8.21 35.62
C GLU A 72 -10.38 8.73 34.39
N SER A 73 -11.50 9.43 34.56
CA SER A 73 -12.26 10.02 33.45
C SER A 73 -11.48 11.18 32.82
N LEU A 74 -10.89 12.07 33.62
CA LEU A 74 -10.05 13.16 33.13
C LEU A 74 -8.80 12.62 32.42
N THR A 75 -8.15 11.58 32.94
CA THR A 75 -7.05 10.89 32.25
C THR A 75 -7.50 10.29 30.92
N ARG A 76 -8.67 9.63 30.89
CA ARG A 76 -9.22 9.03 29.66
C ARG A 76 -9.57 10.08 28.60
N CYS A 77 -10.02 11.25 29.03
CA CYS A 77 -10.25 12.42 28.16
C CYS A 77 -8.96 13.14 27.75
N GLY A 78 -7.78 12.71 28.22
CA GLY A 78 -6.49 13.34 27.91
C GLY A 78 -6.26 14.69 28.62
N LEU A 79 -7.00 14.95 29.70
CA LEU A 79 -6.94 16.20 30.46
C LEU A 79 -5.93 16.17 31.62
N LEU A 80 -5.49 14.98 32.03
CA LEU A 80 -4.42 14.81 33.03
C LEU A 80 -3.18 14.22 32.39
N GLU A 81 -2.02 14.75 32.78
CA GLU A 81 -0.72 14.22 32.41
C GLU A 81 0.18 14.02 33.63
N THR A 82 1.30 13.35 33.42
CA THR A 82 2.27 13.04 34.46
C THR A 82 3.42 14.06 34.43
N SER A 83 3.73 14.69 35.57
CA SER A 83 4.71 15.79 35.62
C SER A 83 6.16 15.35 35.34
N ASP A 84 6.47 14.05 35.49
CA ASP A 84 7.81 13.49 35.29
C ASP A 84 8.21 13.38 33.80
N THR A 85 7.34 13.77 32.88
CA THR A 85 7.59 13.71 31.44
C THR A 85 8.53 14.85 31.03
N ASP A 86 9.67 14.50 30.42
CA ASP A 86 10.59 15.47 29.79
C ASP A 86 9.80 16.41 28.88
N GLU A 87 9.95 17.71 29.12
CA GLU A 87 9.18 18.77 28.47
C GLU A 87 9.22 18.68 26.94
N ARG A 88 10.34 18.23 26.38
CA ARG A 88 10.53 18.05 24.93
C ARG A 88 9.57 17.03 24.33
N TRP A 89 9.14 16.05 25.12
CA TRP A 89 8.30 14.95 24.69
C TRP A 89 6.83 15.11 25.02
N ARG A 90 6.44 16.14 25.78
CA ARG A 90 5.07 16.31 26.26
C ARG A 90 4.03 16.23 25.14
N SER A 91 4.18 17.03 24.07
CA SER A 91 3.22 17.02 22.95
C SER A 91 3.10 15.65 22.27
N ARG A 92 4.22 14.93 22.08
CA ARG A 92 4.23 13.59 21.50
C ARG A 92 3.58 12.56 22.43
N ASP A 93 3.91 12.61 23.71
CA ASP A 93 3.40 11.67 24.69
C ASP A 93 1.88 11.86 24.89
N ARG A 94 1.39 13.11 24.86
CA ARG A 94 -0.05 13.42 24.78
C ARG A 94 -0.70 12.82 23.55
N PHE A 95 -0.10 13.00 22.38
CA PHE A 95 -0.61 12.39 21.15
C PHE A 95 -0.79 10.87 21.31
N PHE A 96 0.18 10.16 21.89
CA PHE A 96 0.06 8.73 22.13
C PHE A 96 -1.01 8.37 23.16
N GLN A 97 -1.17 9.15 24.22
CA GLN A 97 -2.23 8.95 25.22
C GLN A 97 -3.63 9.02 24.58
N THR A 98 -3.83 9.96 23.66
CA THR A 98 -5.14 10.17 23.02
C THR A 98 -5.41 9.16 21.90
N HIS A 99 -4.41 8.84 21.08
CA HIS A 99 -4.64 8.11 19.83
C HIS A 99 -4.26 6.63 19.91
N SER A 100 -3.33 6.25 20.79
CA SER A 100 -2.85 4.86 20.87
C SER A 100 -3.67 4.06 21.88
N HIS A 101 -3.95 2.79 21.56
CA HIS A 101 -4.53 1.87 22.54
C HIS A 101 -3.64 1.67 23.79
N ASN A 102 -2.32 1.79 23.64
CA ASN A 102 -1.37 1.74 24.75
C ASN A 102 -0.20 2.70 24.50
N ALA A 103 -0.22 3.85 25.19
CA ALA A 103 0.81 4.88 25.05
C ALA A 103 2.20 4.45 25.57
N SER A 104 2.29 3.58 26.58
CA SER A 104 3.60 3.07 27.04
C SER A 104 4.23 2.20 25.96
N LEU A 105 3.45 1.26 25.42
CA LEU A 105 3.90 0.38 24.35
C LEU A 105 4.30 1.16 23.10
N ALA A 106 3.55 2.20 22.70
CA ALA A 106 3.92 3.07 21.58
C ALA A 106 5.29 3.72 21.79
N ARG A 107 5.56 4.24 22.99
CA ARG A 107 6.85 4.86 23.36
C ARG A 107 7.99 3.85 23.43
N GLU A 108 7.74 2.65 23.94
CA GLU A 108 8.70 1.55 23.98
C GLU A 108 9.04 1.07 22.58
N SER A 109 8.05 0.86 21.71
CA SER A 109 8.23 0.50 20.30
C SER A 109 9.05 1.56 19.55
N LEU A 110 8.76 2.84 19.78
CA LEU A 110 9.52 3.94 19.16
C LEU A 110 11.00 3.93 19.59
N ARG A 111 11.26 3.83 20.90
CA ARG A 111 12.62 3.77 21.46
C ARG A 111 13.36 2.48 21.11
N GLY A 112 12.64 1.37 20.92
CA GLY A 112 13.20 0.07 20.56
C GLY A 112 13.43 -0.11 19.06
N ALA A 113 12.82 0.73 18.22
CA ALA A 113 12.91 0.58 16.77
C ALA A 113 14.27 1.01 16.22
N TYR A 114 14.78 0.21 15.28
CA TYR A 114 15.98 0.51 14.51
C TYR A 114 15.65 0.44 13.03
N VAL A 115 15.57 1.60 12.39
CA VAL A 115 15.02 1.75 11.05
C VAL A 115 16.14 1.90 10.03
N LEU A 116 16.13 1.05 9.00
CA LEU A 116 16.94 1.23 7.80
C LEU A 116 16.26 2.27 6.89
N ILE A 117 16.98 3.31 6.48
CA ILE A 117 16.55 4.25 5.45
C ILE A 117 17.51 4.15 4.27
N SER A 118 17.01 3.65 3.15
CA SER A 118 17.76 3.54 1.89
C SER A 118 17.26 4.58 0.91
N GLY A 119 18.18 5.41 0.42
CA GLY A 119 17.86 6.62 -0.35
C GLY A 119 17.73 7.84 0.55
N LEU A 120 18.58 8.83 0.31
CA LEU A 120 18.59 10.12 1.03
C LEU A 120 18.51 11.27 0.02
N GLU A 121 17.72 11.09 -1.02
CA GLU A 121 17.13 12.25 -1.71
C GLU A 121 16.40 13.15 -0.69
N PRO A 122 16.07 14.41 -1.01
CA PRO A 122 15.66 15.34 0.03
C PRO A 122 14.47 14.91 0.88
N TRP A 123 13.50 14.17 0.33
CA TRP A 123 12.40 13.59 1.11
C TRP A 123 12.87 12.50 2.09
N GLY A 124 13.85 11.67 1.72
CA GLY A 124 14.45 10.66 2.61
C GLY A 124 15.25 11.30 3.75
N ALA A 125 15.98 12.39 3.45
CA ALA A 125 16.69 13.16 4.47
C ALA A 125 15.73 13.86 5.45
N VAL A 126 14.62 14.41 4.94
CA VAL A 126 13.54 14.97 5.78
C VAL A 126 12.92 13.87 6.64
N ALA A 127 12.53 12.74 6.06
CA ALA A 127 11.95 11.63 6.82
C ALA A 127 12.89 11.13 7.93
N ALA A 128 14.19 11.00 7.65
CA ALA A 128 15.19 10.63 8.67
C ALA A 128 15.29 11.67 9.79
N THR A 129 15.18 12.95 9.46
CA THR A 129 15.22 14.06 10.43
C THR A 129 13.99 13.99 11.35
N GLU A 130 12.80 13.87 10.79
CA GLU A 130 11.55 13.76 11.54
C GLU A 130 11.52 12.52 12.44
N LEU A 131 11.98 11.37 11.96
CA LEU A 131 12.03 10.14 12.77
C LEU A 131 13.01 10.26 13.94
N ALA A 132 14.18 10.84 13.70
CA ALA A 132 15.15 11.11 14.75
C ALA A 132 14.60 12.07 15.80
N GLU A 133 13.97 13.17 15.36
CA GLU A 133 13.35 14.15 16.26
C GLU A 133 12.15 13.61 17.00
N ALA A 134 11.40 12.68 16.41
CA ALA A 134 10.31 11.99 17.09
C ALA A 134 10.81 11.05 18.21
N GLY A 135 12.09 10.70 18.24
CA GLY A 135 12.68 9.86 19.29
C GLY A 135 12.82 8.38 18.93
N ILE A 136 12.95 8.05 17.64
CA ILE A 136 13.25 6.69 17.18
C ILE A 136 14.56 6.18 17.83
N GLY A 137 14.61 4.90 18.21
CA GLY A 137 15.78 4.31 18.87
C GLY A 137 17.07 4.39 18.05
N GLY A 138 16.97 4.11 16.74
CA GLY A 138 18.10 4.24 15.85
C GLY A 138 17.72 4.32 14.37
N LEU A 139 18.63 4.90 13.59
CA LEU A 139 18.58 4.99 12.14
C LEU A 139 19.86 4.42 11.50
N HIS A 140 19.69 3.52 10.55
CA HIS A 140 20.75 3.06 9.65
C HIS A 140 20.54 3.72 8.29
N LEU A 141 21.45 4.61 7.90
CA LEU A 141 21.29 5.46 6.72
C LEU A 141 22.16 4.93 5.57
N VAL A 142 21.54 4.67 4.42
CA VAL A 142 22.20 4.14 3.22
C VAL A 142 21.93 5.06 2.02
N ASP A 143 22.95 5.84 1.67
CA ASP A 143 23.05 6.55 0.39
C ASP A 143 24.52 6.91 0.17
N GLU A 144 25.11 6.39 -0.91
CA GLU A 144 26.52 6.61 -1.25
C GLU A 144 26.74 7.87 -2.10
N ARG A 145 25.66 8.51 -2.58
CA ARG A 145 25.76 9.71 -3.39
C ARG A 145 26.31 10.88 -2.58
N PRO A 146 27.09 11.78 -3.21
CA PRO A 146 27.51 13.01 -2.57
C PRO A 146 26.34 13.97 -2.42
N VAL A 147 26.39 14.82 -1.39
CA VAL A 147 25.45 15.94 -1.23
C VAL A 147 25.65 16.90 -2.41
N CYS A 148 24.58 17.23 -3.11
CA CYS A 148 24.56 18.12 -4.26
C CYS A 148 23.78 19.42 -3.96
N PRO A 149 23.82 20.44 -4.85
CA PRO A 149 23.13 21.71 -4.60
C PRO A 149 21.61 21.59 -4.38
N SER A 150 20.93 20.70 -5.10
CA SER A 150 19.48 20.50 -4.93
C SER A 150 19.12 19.94 -3.55
N ASP A 151 20.03 19.18 -2.92
CA ASP A 151 19.85 18.69 -1.56
C ASP A 151 19.72 19.81 -0.54
N LEU A 152 20.48 20.90 -0.73
CA LEU A 152 20.44 22.05 0.16
C LEU A 152 19.08 22.77 0.13
N LEU A 153 18.41 22.73 -1.02
CA LEU A 153 17.10 23.35 -1.23
C LEU A 153 15.98 22.47 -0.69
N GLY A 154 16.01 21.17 -1.01
CA GLY A 154 14.96 20.22 -0.64
C GLY A 154 15.05 19.74 0.82
N ALA A 155 16.25 19.69 1.41
CA ALA A 155 16.47 19.22 2.77
C ALA A 155 17.35 20.21 3.54
N ARG A 156 16.71 21.08 4.32
CA ARG A 156 17.35 22.17 5.09
C ARG A 156 18.22 21.71 6.26
N ILE A 157 18.59 20.43 6.34
CA ILE A 157 19.53 19.88 7.33
C ILE A 157 20.99 20.01 6.87
N TRP A 158 21.24 19.91 5.57
CA TRP A 158 22.56 20.13 4.98
C TRP A 158 22.85 21.62 4.80
N ARG A 159 24.14 21.94 4.65
CA ARG A 159 24.68 23.30 4.45
C ARG A 159 25.72 23.27 3.32
N PRO A 160 26.10 24.41 2.74
CA PRO A 160 27.12 24.48 1.69
C PRO A 160 28.43 23.72 2.00
N ARG A 161 28.88 23.70 3.26
CA ARG A 161 30.06 22.93 3.72
C ARG A 161 29.95 21.41 3.63
N ASP A 162 28.74 20.90 3.37
CA ASP A 162 28.49 19.47 3.23
C ASP A 162 28.54 19.01 1.77
N LEU A 163 28.56 19.94 0.80
CA LEU A 163 28.62 19.63 -0.64
C LEU A 163 29.80 18.71 -0.96
N GLY A 164 29.56 17.71 -1.80
CA GLY A 164 30.55 16.71 -2.19
C GLY A 164 30.82 15.62 -1.15
N ARG A 165 30.36 15.76 0.09
CA ARG A 165 30.48 14.71 1.13
C ARG A 165 29.37 13.68 0.93
N GLY A 166 29.60 12.42 1.30
CA GLY A 166 28.55 11.39 1.19
C GLY A 166 27.32 11.72 2.04
N ARG A 167 26.12 11.64 1.42
CA ARG A 167 24.83 12.00 2.04
C ARG A 167 24.62 11.31 3.38
N ALA A 168 24.77 9.99 3.44
CA ALA A 168 24.54 9.22 4.68
C ALA A 168 25.45 9.66 5.83
N ARG A 169 26.76 9.76 5.60
CA ARG A 169 27.73 10.18 6.63
C ARG A 169 27.51 11.61 7.09
N SER A 170 27.24 12.51 6.15
CA SER A 170 26.97 13.92 6.43
C SER A 170 25.69 14.10 7.24
N LEU A 171 24.60 13.41 6.85
CA LEU A 171 23.32 13.47 7.55
C LEU A 171 23.42 12.88 8.97
N ALA A 172 24.04 11.71 9.13
CA ALA A 172 24.27 11.10 10.44
C ALA A 172 25.01 12.04 11.41
N ALA A 173 26.07 12.72 10.94
CA ALA A 173 26.83 13.67 11.76
C ALA A 173 26.03 14.94 12.13
N ARG A 174 25.06 15.33 11.30
CA ARG A 174 24.14 16.44 11.61
C ARG A 174 23.10 16.02 12.63
N LEU A 175 22.43 14.88 12.39
CA LEU A 175 21.36 14.39 13.23
C LEU A 175 21.86 13.94 14.60
N ALA A 176 23.07 13.37 14.72
CA ALA A 176 23.66 13.01 16.01
C ALA A 176 23.78 14.21 16.98
N ARG A 177 23.93 15.44 16.47
CA ARG A 177 23.93 16.66 17.30
C ARG A 177 22.54 17.16 17.64
N ARG A 178 21.57 16.94 16.74
CA ARG A 178 20.20 17.48 16.85
C ARG A 178 19.27 16.54 17.62
N ALA A 179 19.51 15.24 17.54
CA ALA A 179 18.76 14.17 18.18
C ALA A 179 19.73 13.17 18.86
N PRO A 180 20.43 13.57 19.94
CA PRO A 180 21.42 12.73 20.63
C PRO A 180 20.86 11.45 21.26
N TRP A 181 19.54 11.35 21.40
CA TRP A 181 18.82 10.15 21.86
C TRP A 181 18.67 9.07 20.78
N THR A 182 18.94 9.39 19.52
CA THR A 182 18.85 8.43 18.39
C THR A 182 20.23 7.91 18.04
N ARG A 183 20.38 6.59 17.88
CA ARG A 183 21.62 6.00 17.38
C ARG A 183 21.71 6.08 15.85
N PHE A 184 22.81 6.60 15.30
CA PHE A 184 23.03 6.67 13.84
C PHE A 184 24.15 5.75 13.37
N THR A 185 23.96 5.12 12.21
CA THR A 185 24.96 4.24 11.57
C THR A 185 24.88 4.36 10.04
N THR A 186 25.99 4.10 9.33
CA THR A 186 26.10 4.30 7.86
C THR A 186 26.96 3.24 7.16
N SER A 187 27.22 2.09 7.81
CA SER A 187 28.07 1.04 7.25
C SER A 187 27.40 0.32 6.08
N ARG A 188 28.18 -0.08 5.07
CA ARG A 188 27.68 -0.91 3.95
C ARG A 188 27.07 -2.24 4.40
N ARG A 189 27.61 -2.83 5.47
CA ARG A 189 27.06 -4.04 6.07
C ARG A 189 25.83 -3.67 6.90
N LEU A 190 24.69 -4.24 6.53
CA LEU A 190 23.42 -4.06 7.23
C LEU A 190 23.47 -4.74 8.61
N PRO A 191 23.12 -4.03 9.69
CA PRO A 191 23.00 -4.62 11.02
C PRO A 191 21.88 -5.66 11.09
N ALA A 192 22.11 -6.75 11.82
CA ALA A 192 21.08 -7.78 12.06
C ALA A 192 19.91 -7.30 12.93
N SER A 193 20.09 -6.19 13.67
CA SER A 193 19.10 -5.63 14.59
C SER A 193 18.12 -4.66 13.93
N ILE A 194 18.14 -4.51 12.59
CA ILE A 194 17.15 -3.68 11.88
C ILE A 194 15.76 -4.26 12.15
N THR A 195 14.81 -3.41 12.55
CA THR A 195 13.43 -3.80 12.81
C THR A 195 12.47 -3.34 11.72
N HIS A 196 12.79 -2.27 11.00
CA HIS A 196 11.94 -1.68 9.97
C HIS A 196 12.76 -1.18 8.77
N VAL A 197 12.14 -1.13 7.60
CA VAL A 197 12.78 -0.70 6.36
C VAL A 197 12.02 0.44 5.69
N VAL A 198 12.73 1.47 5.28
CA VAL A 198 12.21 2.63 4.56
C VAL A 198 12.98 2.78 3.27
N GLY A 199 12.27 2.67 2.14
CA GLY A 199 12.82 3.02 0.83
C GLY A 199 12.43 4.44 0.46
N ALA A 200 13.37 5.38 0.53
CA ALA A 200 13.20 6.78 0.11
C ALA A 200 14.06 7.07 -1.13
N LEU A 201 13.86 6.24 -2.16
CA LEU A 201 14.65 6.23 -3.38
C LEU A 201 13.95 7.02 -4.48
N ALA A 202 14.72 7.54 -5.43
CA ALA A 202 14.16 8.09 -6.66
C ALA A 202 13.42 7.00 -7.44
N ASP A 203 12.43 7.39 -8.23
CA ASP A 203 11.57 6.44 -8.95
C ASP A 203 12.34 5.57 -9.97
N ASP A 204 13.47 6.08 -10.46
CA ASP A 204 14.39 5.44 -11.40
C ASP A 204 15.55 4.69 -10.74
N ASP A 205 15.74 4.80 -9.41
CA ASP A 205 16.63 3.95 -8.60
C ASP A 205 16.02 2.53 -8.42
N LEU A 206 15.41 2.01 -9.49
CA LEU A 206 14.50 0.88 -9.48
C LEU A 206 15.20 -0.42 -9.08
N ARG A 207 16.47 -0.59 -9.46
CA ARG A 207 17.30 -1.73 -9.03
C ARG A 207 17.47 -1.74 -7.51
N ALA A 208 17.77 -0.58 -6.92
CA ALA A 208 17.92 -0.46 -5.47
C ALA A 208 16.58 -0.67 -4.76
N ALA A 209 15.51 -0.07 -5.27
CA ALA A 209 14.17 -0.19 -4.69
C ALA A 209 13.66 -1.63 -4.72
N ARG A 210 13.82 -2.33 -5.85
CA ARG A 210 13.45 -3.75 -5.98
C ARG A 210 14.31 -4.65 -5.09
N GLY A 211 15.62 -4.43 -5.07
CA GLY A 211 16.53 -5.19 -4.21
C GLY A 211 16.20 -5.03 -2.73
N LEU A 212 15.92 -3.80 -2.28
CA LEU A 212 15.51 -3.50 -0.92
C LEU A 212 14.17 -4.15 -0.58
N ALA A 213 13.17 -4.06 -1.47
CA ALA A 213 11.86 -4.67 -1.27
C ALA A 213 11.95 -6.20 -1.18
N ALA A 214 12.75 -6.83 -2.06
CA ALA A 214 12.98 -8.27 -2.03
C ALA A 214 13.67 -8.72 -0.74
N TRP A 215 14.72 -8.00 -0.32
CA TRP A 215 15.42 -8.28 0.92
C TRP A 215 14.51 -8.11 2.15
N ALA A 216 13.79 -7.00 2.25
CA ALA A 216 12.87 -6.75 3.36
C ALA A 216 11.76 -7.81 3.44
N HIS A 217 11.21 -8.21 2.29
CA HIS A 217 10.22 -9.27 2.21
C HIS A 217 10.78 -10.62 2.67
N ALA A 218 11.95 -11.03 2.17
CA ALA A 218 12.61 -12.28 2.54
C ALA A 218 12.99 -12.32 4.03
N ALA A 219 13.47 -11.19 4.57
CA ALA A 219 13.78 -11.03 5.99
C ALA A 219 12.54 -10.89 6.88
N ARG A 220 11.33 -10.84 6.30
CA ARG A 220 10.06 -10.59 7.00
C ARG A 220 10.12 -9.33 7.88
N LEU A 221 10.72 -8.26 7.36
CA LEU A 221 10.77 -6.97 8.01
C LEU A 221 9.61 -6.07 7.52
N PRO A 222 8.87 -5.39 8.41
CA PRO A 222 7.94 -4.35 8.00
C PRO A 222 8.65 -3.28 7.18
N SER A 223 8.01 -2.83 6.09
CA SER A 223 8.62 -1.85 5.19
C SER A 223 7.63 -0.87 4.61
N VAL A 224 8.07 0.35 4.35
CA VAL A 224 7.32 1.36 3.59
C VAL A 224 8.24 2.04 2.59
N PHE A 225 7.70 2.44 1.45
CA PHE A 225 8.43 3.14 0.41
C PHE A 225 7.81 4.52 0.20
N GLY A 226 8.63 5.50 -0.16
CA GLY A 226 8.20 6.84 -0.50
C GLY A 226 9.05 7.41 -1.62
N THR A 227 8.41 7.93 -2.65
CA THR A 227 9.09 8.57 -3.78
C THR A 227 8.33 9.82 -4.21
N LEU A 228 9.05 10.75 -4.83
CA LEU A 228 8.48 11.94 -5.44
C LEU A 228 8.61 11.80 -6.96
N ARG A 229 7.47 11.66 -7.64
CA ARG A 229 7.39 11.55 -9.10
C ARG A 229 6.82 12.85 -9.67
N GLY A 230 7.69 13.71 -10.18
CA GLY A 230 7.31 15.06 -10.57
C GLY A 230 6.72 15.80 -9.37
N GLN A 231 5.43 16.11 -9.43
CA GLN A 231 4.70 16.81 -8.36
C GLN A 231 3.85 15.88 -7.49
N GLN A 232 3.96 14.56 -7.65
CA GLN A 232 3.19 13.58 -6.89
C GLN A 232 4.07 12.87 -5.86
N ALA A 233 3.72 13.02 -4.58
CA ALA A 233 4.29 12.21 -3.51
C ALA A 233 3.55 10.86 -3.47
N ILE A 234 4.29 9.77 -3.64
CA ILE A 234 3.75 8.41 -3.66
C ILE A 234 4.31 7.68 -2.43
N ILE A 235 3.44 7.40 -1.45
CA ILE A 235 3.79 6.74 -0.19
C ILE A 235 3.11 5.38 -0.12
N GLY A 236 3.88 4.36 0.23
CA GLY A 236 3.43 2.99 0.35
C GLY A 236 3.79 2.08 -0.82
N PRO A 237 3.30 0.83 -0.79
CA PRO A 237 2.51 0.27 0.29
C PRO A 237 3.32 0.03 1.56
N VAL A 238 2.66 0.10 2.71
CA VAL A 238 3.18 -0.48 3.94
C VAL A 238 3.02 -2.00 3.84
N PHE A 239 4.15 -2.69 3.91
CA PHE A 239 4.22 -4.14 4.01
C PHE A 239 4.33 -4.54 5.48
N ARG A 240 3.42 -5.43 5.92
CA ARG A 240 3.47 -6.08 7.23
C ARG A 240 3.64 -7.59 7.03
N PRO A 241 4.59 -8.26 7.71
CA PRO A 241 4.83 -9.69 7.55
C PRO A 241 3.63 -10.60 7.84
N ALA A 242 2.69 -10.14 8.68
CA ALA A 242 1.46 -10.84 9.00
C ALA A 242 0.37 -10.69 7.91
N ALA A 243 0.42 -9.62 7.11
CA ALA A 243 -0.56 -9.30 6.08
C ALA A 243 -0.20 -9.97 4.74
N THR A 244 -0.18 -11.30 4.72
CA THR A 244 0.28 -12.07 3.55
C THR A 244 -0.59 -11.92 2.32
N ALA A 245 -1.84 -11.46 2.44
CA ALA A 245 -2.74 -11.24 1.30
C ALA A 245 -2.45 -9.93 0.54
N ALA A 246 -1.83 -8.93 1.19
CA ALA A 246 -1.64 -7.61 0.62
C ALA A 246 -0.62 -7.60 -0.54
N ALA A 247 -0.80 -6.67 -1.50
CA ALA A 247 0.17 -6.39 -2.53
C ALA A 247 1.48 -5.85 -1.93
N CYS A 248 2.62 -6.39 -2.38
CA CYS A 248 3.93 -5.83 -2.01
C CYS A 248 4.24 -4.58 -2.86
N TRP A 249 5.34 -3.90 -2.52
CA TRP A 249 5.81 -2.74 -3.28
C TRP A 249 5.88 -2.98 -4.79
N ASN A 250 6.42 -4.12 -5.24
CA ASN A 250 6.54 -4.39 -6.68
C ASN A 250 5.19 -4.67 -7.36
N CYS A 251 4.24 -5.27 -6.64
CA CYS A 251 2.87 -5.41 -7.14
C CYS A 251 2.25 -4.02 -7.35
N CYS A 252 2.28 -3.15 -6.33
CA CYS A 252 1.73 -1.80 -6.43
C CYS A 252 2.41 -0.98 -7.52
N ARG A 253 3.75 -1.02 -7.62
CA ARG A 253 4.53 -0.35 -8.67
C ARG A 253 4.06 -0.74 -10.07
N LEU A 254 3.94 -2.03 -10.33
CA LEU A 254 3.57 -2.54 -11.65
C LEU A 254 2.09 -2.25 -11.97
N ARG A 255 1.22 -2.22 -10.96
CA ARG A 255 -0.17 -1.78 -11.12
C ARG A 255 -0.32 -0.28 -11.40
N LEU A 256 0.51 0.55 -10.75
CA LEU A 256 0.62 1.98 -11.07
C LEU A 256 1.09 2.18 -12.50
N LEU A 257 2.14 1.46 -12.91
CA LEU A 257 2.68 1.54 -14.27
C LEU A 257 1.62 1.17 -15.32
N ALA A 258 0.87 0.09 -15.08
CA ALA A 258 -0.15 -0.42 -15.99
C ALA A 258 -1.25 0.60 -16.34
N ASN A 259 -1.44 1.62 -15.48
CA ASN A 259 -2.46 2.65 -15.62
C ASN A 259 -1.87 4.04 -15.95
N LEU A 260 -0.59 4.13 -16.34
CA LEU A 260 -0.03 5.34 -16.93
C LEU A 260 -0.52 5.53 -18.36
N GLU A 261 -0.31 6.72 -18.92
CA GLU A 261 -0.71 7.06 -20.30
C GLU A 261 0.04 6.24 -21.36
N HIS A 262 1.33 5.99 -21.14
CA HIS A 262 2.21 5.24 -22.05
C HIS A 262 2.87 4.03 -21.35
N PRO A 263 2.09 3.02 -20.92
CA PRO A 263 2.58 1.95 -20.05
C PRO A 263 3.67 1.09 -20.73
N GLN A 264 3.60 0.88 -22.06
CA GLN A 264 4.63 0.13 -22.79
C GLN A 264 6.00 0.82 -22.81
N ASP A 265 6.02 2.13 -22.98
CA ASP A 265 7.26 2.89 -23.09
C ASP A 265 7.94 3.00 -21.73
N ILE A 266 7.14 3.24 -20.68
CA ILE A 266 7.62 3.24 -19.30
C ILE A 266 8.08 1.84 -18.86
N GLN A 267 7.41 0.77 -19.31
CA GLN A 267 7.87 -0.59 -19.07
C GLN A 267 9.25 -0.84 -19.68
N ALA A 268 9.46 -0.43 -20.93
CA ALA A 268 10.75 -0.58 -21.61
C ALA A 268 11.86 0.20 -20.87
N LEU A 269 11.57 1.42 -20.41
CA LEU A 269 12.48 2.19 -19.56
C LEU A 269 12.80 1.44 -18.25
N HIS A 270 11.79 0.94 -17.54
CA HIS A 270 11.99 0.18 -16.30
C HIS A 270 12.84 -1.08 -16.50
N GLN A 271 12.67 -1.79 -17.61
CA GLN A 271 13.50 -2.94 -17.95
C GLN A 271 14.97 -2.54 -18.13
N ARG A 272 15.24 -1.43 -18.82
CA ARG A 272 16.60 -0.90 -18.99
C ARG A 272 17.22 -0.44 -17.67
N LEU A 273 16.45 0.24 -16.80
CA LEU A 273 16.91 0.65 -15.47
C LEU A 273 17.26 -0.57 -14.58
N LEU A 274 16.45 -1.63 -14.66
CA LEU A 274 16.72 -2.88 -13.95
C LEU A 274 17.97 -3.60 -14.49
N ALA A 275 18.16 -3.60 -15.81
CA ALA A 275 19.33 -4.15 -16.50
C ALA A 275 20.61 -3.31 -16.27
N GLY A 276 20.47 -2.03 -15.93
CA GLY A 276 21.59 -1.10 -15.74
C GLY A 276 22.02 -0.41 -17.04
N ASP A 277 21.20 -0.49 -18.08
CA ASP A 277 21.44 0.03 -19.43
C ASP A 277 20.87 1.45 -19.64
N ALA A 278 20.40 2.07 -18.56
CA ALA A 278 19.89 3.43 -18.52
C ALA A 278 20.40 4.11 -17.25
N ALA A 279 20.83 5.37 -17.38
CA ALA A 279 21.15 6.20 -16.23
C ALA A 279 19.84 6.67 -15.57
N PRO A 280 19.81 6.79 -14.22
CA PRO A 280 18.73 7.50 -13.54
C PRO A 280 18.57 8.91 -14.13
N ALA A 281 17.33 9.30 -14.38
CA ALA A 281 17.00 10.68 -14.66
C ALA A 281 17.13 11.53 -13.39
N GLY A 282 17.26 12.84 -13.56
CA GLY A 282 17.01 13.75 -12.44
C GLY A 282 15.53 13.75 -12.06
N TRP A 283 15.21 14.20 -10.86
CA TRP A 283 13.84 14.55 -10.48
C TRP A 283 13.62 16.06 -10.61
N SER A 284 12.43 16.44 -11.07
CA SER A 284 12.00 17.84 -11.19
C SER A 284 10.84 18.08 -10.25
N ALA A 285 11.11 18.72 -9.11
CA ALA A 285 10.07 19.08 -8.16
C ALA A 285 10.40 20.37 -7.41
N LEU A 286 9.36 21.03 -6.92
CA LEU A 286 9.53 22.17 -6.02
C LEU A 286 10.13 21.70 -4.68
N PRO A 287 11.08 22.43 -4.06
CA PRO A 287 11.66 22.02 -2.78
C PRO A 287 10.64 21.72 -1.67
N PRO A 288 9.53 22.46 -1.51
CA PRO A 288 8.47 22.10 -0.57
C PRO A 288 7.81 20.74 -0.84
N ALA A 289 7.72 20.30 -2.10
CA ALA A 289 7.15 19.00 -2.45
C ALA A 289 8.01 17.86 -1.88
N ALA A 290 9.34 18.00 -1.92
CA ALA A 290 10.25 17.05 -1.31
C ALA A 290 10.12 17.03 0.23
N GLY A 291 10.01 18.21 0.85
CA GLY A 291 9.73 18.32 2.29
C GLY A 291 8.43 17.62 2.68
N LEU A 292 7.33 17.95 1.99
CA LEU A 292 6.02 17.35 2.23
C LEU A 292 6.04 15.82 2.05
N THR A 293 6.69 15.33 0.99
CA THR A 293 6.87 13.88 0.77
C THR A 293 7.59 13.23 1.95
N GLY A 294 8.65 13.87 2.47
CA GLY A 294 9.39 13.38 3.63
C GLY A 294 8.55 13.34 4.91
N HIS A 295 7.71 14.35 5.14
CA HIS A 295 6.79 14.39 6.29
C HIS A 295 5.69 13.32 6.17
N LEU A 296 5.10 13.13 4.99
CA LEU A 296 4.11 12.07 4.77
C LEU A 296 4.74 10.69 5.00
N LEU A 297 5.96 10.47 4.49
CA LEU A 297 6.69 9.23 4.69
C LEU A 297 7.01 8.97 6.18
N SER A 298 7.50 9.98 6.91
CA SER A 298 7.81 9.81 8.34
C SER A 298 6.56 9.52 9.18
N LEU A 299 5.43 10.14 8.86
CA LEU A 299 4.15 9.86 9.53
C LEU A 299 3.70 8.41 9.32
N GLU A 300 3.80 7.87 8.10
CA GLU A 300 3.50 6.44 7.86
C GLU A 300 4.47 5.52 8.62
N VAL A 301 5.75 5.86 8.70
CA VAL A 301 6.74 5.09 9.48
C VAL A 301 6.41 5.13 10.97
N LEU A 302 6.05 6.29 11.53
CA LEU A 302 5.70 6.42 12.95
C LEU A 302 4.46 5.58 13.28
N LYS A 303 3.43 5.59 12.43
CA LYS A 303 2.24 4.74 12.58
C LYS A 303 2.58 3.26 12.47
N LEU A 304 3.45 2.89 11.51
CA LEU A 304 3.93 1.52 11.35
C LEU A 304 4.65 1.01 12.60
N VAL A 305 5.57 1.81 13.16
CA VAL A 305 6.40 1.47 14.33
C VAL A 305 5.58 1.43 15.61
N THR A 306 4.72 2.42 15.83
CA THR A 306 4.05 2.61 17.13
C THR A 306 2.67 1.96 17.20
N GLY A 307 2.01 1.73 16.07
CA GLY A 307 0.61 1.28 16.03
C GLY A 307 -0.37 2.31 16.59
N CYS A 308 0.03 3.59 16.70
CA CYS A 308 -0.77 4.65 17.32
C CYS A 308 -2.03 5.04 16.54
N ALA A 309 -2.07 4.72 15.24
CA ALA A 309 -3.19 4.99 14.36
C ALA A 309 -3.12 4.05 13.14
N PRO A 310 -4.22 3.84 12.42
CA PRO A 310 -4.19 3.10 11.15
C PRO A 310 -3.29 3.81 10.13
N GLY A 311 -2.41 3.05 9.47
CA GLY A 311 -1.61 3.56 8.36
C GLY A 311 -2.51 3.87 7.16
N GLN A 312 -2.32 5.02 6.51
CA GLN A 312 -3.08 5.33 5.29
C GLN A 312 -2.54 4.54 4.08
N ALA A 313 -1.32 4.00 4.21
CA ALA A 313 -0.68 3.14 3.23
C ALA A 313 -0.70 1.65 3.63
N ASP A 314 -1.46 1.24 4.64
CA ASP A 314 -1.59 -0.17 5.04
C ASP A 314 -2.29 -0.98 3.92
N GLY A 315 -1.51 -1.73 3.14
CA GLY A 315 -2.01 -2.46 1.96
C GLY A 315 -2.43 -1.56 0.78
N GLN A 316 -2.11 -0.26 0.83
CA GLN A 316 -2.53 0.74 -0.14
C GLN A 316 -1.37 1.68 -0.49
N VAL A 317 -1.46 2.35 -1.64
CA VAL A 317 -0.58 3.47 -1.98
C VAL A 317 -1.35 4.77 -1.79
N LEU A 318 -0.78 5.68 -0.99
CA LEU A 318 -1.20 7.06 -0.88
C LEU A 318 -0.52 7.86 -1.99
N VAL A 319 -1.31 8.58 -2.78
CA VAL A 319 -0.81 9.57 -3.73
C VAL A 319 -1.27 10.94 -3.26
N PHE A 320 -0.32 11.84 -3.05
CA PHE A 320 -0.58 13.23 -2.73
C PHE A 320 -0.06 14.12 -3.86
N ASP A 321 -0.96 14.81 -4.55
CA ASP A 321 -0.59 15.77 -5.57
C ASP A 321 -0.22 17.11 -4.93
N THR A 322 1.04 17.51 -5.07
CA THR A 322 1.55 18.72 -4.39
C THR A 322 1.10 20.02 -5.04
N LEU A 323 0.53 19.98 -6.25
CA LEU A 323 -0.05 21.15 -6.91
C LEU A 323 -1.52 21.33 -6.54
N THR A 324 -2.32 20.27 -6.62
CA THR A 324 -3.77 20.34 -6.32
C THR A 324 -4.10 20.13 -4.85
N GLN A 325 -3.16 19.62 -4.07
CA GLN A 325 -3.33 19.19 -2.67
C GLN A 325 -4.35 18.05 -2.50
N GLU A 326 -4.66 17.34 -3.58
CA GLU A 326 -5.52 16.16 -3.53
C GLU A 326 -4.75 14.97 -2.96
N ALA A 327 -5.38 14.25 -2.03
CA ALA A 327 -4.86 13.03 -1.44
C ALA A 327 -5.77 11.84 -1.77
N THR A 328 -5.25 10.88 -2.53
CA THR A 328 -5.99 9.69 -2.97
C THR A 328 -5.32 8.41 -2.47
N ARG A 329 -6.13 7.38 -2.19
CA ARG A 329 -5.67 6.08 -1.69
C ARG A 329 -6.03 4.99 -2.69
N HIS A 330 -5.08 4.14 -2.99
CA HIS A 330 -5.19 3.15 -4.05
C HIS A 330 -4.81 1.77 -3.52
N THR A 331 -5.80 0.88 -3.41
CA THR A 331 -5.56 -0.52 -3.06
C THR A 331 -5.08 -1.25 -4.31
N ALA A 332 -4.07 -2.12 -4.20
CA ALA A 332 -3.67 -2.98 -5.30
C ALA A 332 -3.85 -4.45 -4.92
N ILE A 333 -4.28 -5.26 -5.89
CA ILE A 333 -4.18 -6.72 -5.75
C ILE A 333 -2.77 -7.21 -6.11
N LYS A 334 -2.41 -8.39 -5.60
CA LYS A 334 -1.15 -9.04 -5.96
C LYS A 334 -1.12 -9.41 -7.44
N LEU A 335 0.07 -9.31 -8.04
CA LEU A 335 0.34 -9.96 -9.32
C LEU A 335 0.36 -11.49 -9.12
N PRO A 336 -0.03 -12.29 -10.14
CA PRO A 336 -0.06 -13.75 -10.02
C PRO A 336 1.30 -14.35 -9.63
N TRP A 337 2.40 -13.81 -10.16
CA TRP A 337 3.72 -14.38 -9.93
C TRP A 337 4.81 -13.32 -9.67
N CYS A 338 4.49 -12.35 -8.81
CA CYS A 338 5.42 -11.28 -8.43
C CYS A 338 6.80 -11.81 -7.99
N GLU A 339 7.87 -11.28 -8.56
CA GLU A 339 9.25 -11.65 -8.24
C GLU A 339 9.70 -11.27 -6.81
N VAL A 340 8.98 -10.36 -6.14
CA VAL A 340 9.30 -9.94 -4.77
C VAL A 340 8.54 -10.78 -3.73
N CYS A 341 7.22 -10.93 -3.87
CA CYS A 341 6.39 -11.60 -2.88
C CYS A 341 5.87 -12.99 -3.28
N GLY A 342 6.32 -13.53 -4.40
CA GLY A 342 5.84 -14.80 -4.97
C GLY A 342 4.47 -14.72 -5.65
N GLY A 343 3.72 -13.65 -5.44
CA GLY A 343 2.43 -13.40 -6.09
C GLY A 343 1.24 -14.17 -5.50
N ALA A 344 0.13 -14.20 -6.23
CA ALA A 344 -1.13 -14.83 -5.83
C ALA A 344 -1.35 -16.25 -6.40
N SER A 345 -0.51 -16.73 -7.33
CA SER A 345 -0.70 -18.02 -8.02
C SER A 345 -0.70 -19.26 -7.12
N LYS A 346 -0.09 -19.16 -5.93
CA LYS A 346 -0.09 -20.22 -4.91
C LYS A 346 -1.12 -20.01 -3.81
N ALA A 347 -1.95 -18.96 -3.91
CA ALA A 347 -2.97 -18.71 -2.91
C ALA A 347 -4.02 -19.83 -2.96
N VAL A 348 -4.30 -20.44 -1.80
CA VAL A 348 -5.41 -21.37 -1.68
C VAL A 348 -6.69 -20.55 -1.78
N ILE A 349 -7.52 -20.86 -2.78
CA ILE A 349 -8.86 -20.26 -2.89
C ILE A 349 -9.68 -20.82 -1.73
N GLY A 350 -9.75 -20.06 -0.63
CA GLY A 350 -10.72 -20.33 0.42
C GLY A 350 -12.14 -20.10 -0.11
N ARG A 351 -13.13 -20.78 0.46
CA ARG A 351 -14.53 -20.38 0.25
C ARG A 351 -14.76 -19.04 0.98
N GLY A 352 -14.94 -17.96 0.22
CA GLY A 352 -15.45 -16.65 0.69
C GLY A 352 -15.04 -15.51 -0.26
N PRO A 353 -15.89 -14.47 -0.54
CA PRO A 353 -16.87 -13.83 0.36
C PRO A 353 -18.31 -13.70 -0.24
N ARG A 354 -19.17 -12.84 0.38
CA ARG A 354 -20.53 -12.49 -0.09
C ARG A 354 -20.56 -12.24 -1.61
N PRO A 355 -21.59 -12.71 -2.34
CA PRO A 355 -21.70 -12.46 -3.77
C PRO A 355 -21.73 -10.95 -4.05
N LEU A 356 -21.04 -10.50 -5.10
CA LEU A 356 -20.99 -9.07 -5.50
C LEU A 356 -22.40 -8.49 -5.74
N SER A 357 -23.36 -9.34 -6.11
CA SER A 357 -24.78 -9.00 -6.24
C SER A 357 -25.48 -8.62 -4.93
N SER A 358 -24.82 -8.79 -3.77
CA SER A 358 -25.33 -8.32 -2.49
C SER A 358 -25.11 -6.82 -2.24
N ALA A 359 -24.36 -6.13 -3.10
CA ALA A 359 -24.22 -4.69 -3.04
C ALA A 359 -25.53 -3.99 -3.40
N SER A 360 -25.99 -3.05 -2.57
CA SER A 360 -27.23 -2.32 -2.80
C SER A 360 -27.06 -1.05 -3.66
N THR A 361 -25.82 -0.57 -3.83
CA THR A 361 -25.50 0.66 -4.57
C THR A 361 -24.20 0.51 -5.35
N ALA A 362 -24.00 1.35 -6.36
CA ALA A 362 -22.74 1.42 -7.12
C ALA A 362 -21.53 1.73 -6.22
N GLY A 363 -21.71 2.54 -5.18
CA GLY A 363 -20.66 2.84 -4.19
C GLY A 363 -20.25 1.61 -3.40
N ALA A 364 -21.22 0.88 -2.83
CA ALA A 364 -20.96 -0.36 -2.10
C ALA A 364 -20.30 -1.44 -2.98
N LEU A 365 -20.67 -1.49 -4.26
CA LEU A 365 -20.02 -2.40 -5.22
C LEU A 365 -18.56 -2.01 -5.46
N ARG A 366 -18.24 -0.72 -5.61
CA ARG A 366 -16.84 -0.27 -5.79
C ARG A 366 -15.99 -0.55 -4.55
N GLU A 367 -16.54 -0.40 -3.36
CA GLU A 367 -15.86 -0.78 -2.12
C GLU A 367 -15.58 -2.30 -2.07
N ALA A 368 -16.56 -3.12 -2.45
CA ALA A 368 -16.37 -4.57 -2.55
C ALA A 368 -15.34 -4.98 -3.61
N LEU A 369 -15.19 -4.17 -4.67
CA LEU A 369 -14.21 -4.34 -5.74
C LEU A 369 -12.90 -3.56 -5.50
N ALA A 370 -12.64 -3.08 -4.28
CA ALA A 370 -11.41 -2.38 -3.96
C ALA A 370 -10.17 -3.22 -4.34
N GLY A 371 -9.25 -2.59 -5.07
CA GLY A 371 -8.06 -3.26 -5.63
C GLY A 371 -8.25 -3.87 -7.02
N TRP A 372 -9.48 -4.19 -7.40
CA TRP A 372 -9.82 -4.63 -8.76
C TRP A 372 -10.19 -3.43 -9.64
N VAL A 373 -11.04 -2.54 -9.12
CA VAL A 373 -11.51 -1.33 -9.79
C VAL A 373 -10.85 -0.10 -9.15
N ASP A 374 -9.89 0.50 -9.86
CA ASP A 374 -9.20 1.72 -9.41
C ASP A 374 -8.42 2.32 -10.59
N ALA A 375 -8.53 3.63 -10.80
CA ALA A 375 -7.94 4.31 -11.95
C ALA A 375 -6.41 4.31 -11.99
N ARG A 376 -5.74 4.04 -10.86
CA ARG A 376 -4.27 4.03 -10.77
C ARG A 376 -3.70 2.63 -10.55
N THR A 377 -4.43 1.73 -9.92
CA THR A 377 -3.90 0.43 -9.47
C THR A 377 -4.77 -0.78 -9.79
N GLY A 378 -5.99 -0.54 -10.28
CA GLY A 378 -6.93 -1.58 -10.65
C GLY A 378 -6.47 -2.34 -11.89
N ILE A 379 -6.97 -3.56 -12.05
CA ILE A 379 -7.00 -4.16 -13.40
C ILE A 379 -8.09 -3.51 -14.25
N ILE A 380 -9.16 -3.00 -13.61
CA ILE A 380 -10.22 -2.22 -14.22
C ILE A 380 -9.96 -0.76 -13.85
N SER A 381 -9.46 0.02 -14.80
CA SER A 381 -9.14 1.44 -14.59
C SER A 381 -10.41 2.30 -14.54
N ARG A 382 -11.48 1.84 -15.18
CA ARG A 382 -12.75 2.55 -15.26
C ARG A 382 -13.90 1.55 -15.32
N LEU A 383 -14.94 1.80 -14.53
CA LEU A 383 -16.20 1.07 -14.55
C LEU A 383 -17.32 2.11 -14.58
N VAL A 384 -18.13 2.15 -15.62
CA VAL A 384 -19.16 3.17 -15.82
C VAL A 384 -20.47 2.51 -16.19
N ALA A 385 -21.56 2.89 -15.53
CA ALA A 385 -22.90 2.51 -15.91
C ALA A 385 -23.54 3.59 -16.79
N VAL A 386 -24.38 3.14 -17.73
CA VAL A 386 -25.19 3.97 -18.62
C VAL A 386 -26.66 3.64 -18.34
N PRO A 387 -27.49 4.64 -18.04
CA PRO A 387 -28.89 4.41 -17.72
C PRO A 387 -29.68 3.87 -18.94
N PRO A 388 -30.79 3.15 -18.69
CA PRO A 388 -31.77 2.73 -19.69
C PRO A 388 -32.13 3.84 -20.68
N GLN A 389 -32.20 3.50 -21.96
CA GLN A 389 -32.81 4.33 -22.99
C GLN A 389 -34.08 3.64 -23.50
N ALA A 390 -35.18 4.40 -23.60
CA ALA A 390 -36.46 3.95 -24.16
C ALA A 390 -36.98 2.59 -23.61
N GLY A 391 -36.81 2.33 -22.30
CA GLY A 391 -37.27 1.10 -21.65
C GLY A 391 -36.32 -0.10 -21.77
N GLY A 392 -35.11 0.08 -22.34
CA GLY A 392 -34.06 -0.93 -22.37
C GLY A 392 -33.39 -1.20 -21.01
N PRO A 393 -32.46 -2.17 -20.91
CA PRO A 393 -31.76 -2.45 -19.65
C PRO A 393 -30.72 -1.38 -19.31
N TRP A 394 -30.27 -1.37 -18.05
CA TRP A 394 -29.02 -0.73 -17.68
C TRP A 394 -27.87 -1.40 -18.43
N ARG A 395 -26.87 -0.61 -18.81
CA ARG A 395 -25.62 -1.10 -19.40
C ARG A 395 -24.45 -0.63 -18.57
N ALA A 396 -23.35 -1.36 -18.57
CA ALA A 396 -22.11 -0.90 -17.99
C ALA A 396 -20.92 -1.34 -18.83
N GLU A 397 -19.84 -0.58 -18.74
CA GLU A 397 -18.58 -0.82 -19.41
C GLU A 397 -17.44 -0.77 -18.39
N ALA A 398 -16.57 -1.77 -18.45
CA ALA A 398 -15.34 -1.87 -17.68
C ALA A 398 -14.16 -1.77 -18.64
N LEU A 399 -13.25 -0.82 -18.42
CA LEU A 399 -12.00 -0.71 -19.18
C LEU A 399 -10.88 -1.34 -18.36
N THR A 400 -10.14 -2.25 -18.98
CA THR A 400 -9.01 -2.94 -18.35
C THR A 400 -7.68 -2.27 -18.69
N SER A 401 -6.71 -2.34 -17.78
CA SER A 401 -5.31 -2.04 -18.10
C SER A 401 -4.76 -3.13 -19.01
N GLY A 402 -4.11 -2.78 -20.13
CA GLY A 402 -3.50 -3.72 -21.09
C GLY A 402 -2.23 -4.42 -20.58
N TYR A 403 -2.25 -4.91 -19.34
CA TYR A 403 -1.06 -5.32 -18.61
C TYR A 403 -1.26 -6.67 -17.91
N ALA A 404 -0.43 -7.65 -18.22
CA ALA A 404 -0.48 -9.02 -17.71
C ALA A 404 0.91 -9.48 -17.24
N ASP A 405 1.00 -10.22 -16.13
CA ASP A 405 2.25 -10.69 -15.49
C ASP A 405 3.44 -9.69 -15.50
N GLY A 406 3.21 -8.41 -15.20
CA GLY A 406 4.31 -7.45 -15.18
C GLY A 406 4.80 -7.00 -16.56
N ARG A 407 4.00 -7.21 -17.61
CA ARG A 407 4.31 -6.84 -19.01
C ARG A 407 3.09 -6.19 -19.66
N TYR A 408 3.37 -5.20 -20.52
CA TYR A 408 2.33 -4.65 -21.38
C TYR A 408 2.05 -5.64 -22.49
N VAL A 409 0.78 -5.95 -22.71
CA VAL A 409 0.36 -6.83 -23.79
C VAL A 409 -0.90 -6.23 -24.44
N PRO A 410 -0.76 -5.59 -25.60
CA PRO A 410 -1.83 -4.78 -26.21
C PRO A 410 -3.08 -5.60 -26.59
N ALA A 411 -2.92 -6.90 -26.84
CA ALA A 411 -4.02 -7.81 -27.15
C ALA A 411 -5.03 -7.99 -25.99
N TYR A 412 -4.69 -7.57 -24.76
CA TYR A 412 -5.50 -7.77 -23.56
C TYR A 412 -6.31 -6.55 -23.11
N ALA A 413 -6.33 -5.46 -23.88
CA ALA A 413 -7.21 -4.32 -23.63
C ALA A 413 -8.67 -4.65 -24.01
N SER A 414 -9.13 -5.85 -23.68
CA SER A 414 -10.52 -6.27 -23.82
C SER A 414 -11.24 -5.87 -22.53
N GLY A 415 -12.00 -4.79 -22.59
CA GLY A 415 -12.90 -4.41 -21.51
C GLY A 415 -13.96 -5.48 -21.23
N GLY A 416 -14.84 -5.20 -20.26
CA GLY A 416 -16.04 -5.98 -20.00
C GLY A 416 -17.29 -5.15 -20.27
N SER A 417 -18.37 -5.82 -20.65
CA SER A 417 -19.69 -5.21 -20.84
C SER A 417 -20.72 -5.93 -19.98
N GLY A 418 -21.59 -5.16 -19.36
CA GLY A 418 -22.62 -5.69 -18.49
C GLY A 418 -23.98 -5.12 -18.83
N LYS A 419 -25.01 -5.93 -18.59
CA LYS A 419 -26.41 -5.54 -18.74
C LYS A 419 -27.20 -6.05 -17.55
N GLY A 420 -28.16 -5.25 -17.09
CA GLY A 420 -28.94 -5.56 -15.90
C GLY A 420 -30.26 -4.82 -15.86
N THR A 421 -31.17 -5.28 -15.01
CA THR A 421 -32.39 -4.54 -14.68
C THR A 421 -32.12 -3.40 -13.70
N THR A 422 -30.98 -3.47 -13.00
CA THR A 422 -30.47 -2.43 -12.10
C THR A 422 -29.07 -1.96 -12.53
N GLU A 423 -28.68 -0.77 -12.06
CA GLU A 423 -27.32 -0.24 -12.24
C GLU A 423 -26.25 -1.22 -11.72
N VAL A 424 -26.47 -1.77 -10.51
CA VAL A 424 -25.53 -2.69 -9.86
C VAL A 424 -25.38 -3.98 -10.66
N GLU A 425 -26.47 -4.59 -11.14
CA GLU A 425 -26.40 -5.81 -11.96
C GLU A 425 -25.57 -5.60 -13.23
N ALA A 426 -25.79 -4.48 -13.93
CA ALA A 426 -25.01 -4.14 -15.10
C ALA A 426 -23.52 -3.97 -14.74
N MET A 427 -23.21 -3.25 -13.66
CA MET A 427 -21.83 -3.07 -13.22
C MET A 427 -21.14 -4.37 -12.78
N VAL A 428 -21.86 -5.27 -12.11
CA VAL A 428 -21.35 -6.61 -11.73
C VAL A 428 -21.01 -7.40 -12.98
N GLY A 429 -21.89 -7.43 -13.99
CA GLY A 429 -21.63 -8.13 -15.25
C GLY A 429 -20.38 -7.60 -15.97
N ALA A 430 -20.26 -6.28 -16.08
CA ALA A 430 -19.11 -5.65 -16.74
C ALA A 430 -17.79 -5.93 -15.99
N ALA A 431 -17.81 -5.84 -14.65
CA ALA A 431 -16.63 -6.12 -13.84
C ALA A 431 -16.23 -7.60 -13.87
N ALA A 432 -17.22 -8.51 -13.79
CA ALA A 432 -16.99 -9.96 -13.85
C ALA A 432 -16.38 -10.36 -15.20
N GLU A 433 -16.95 -9.89 -16.33
CA GLU A 433 -16.41 -10.18 -17.65
C GLU A 433 -14.98 -9.63 -17.82
N ALA A 434 -14.71 -8.42 -17.31
CA ALA A 434 -13.36 -7.86 -17.33
C ALA A 434 -12.35 -8.69 -16.50
N ILE A 435 -12.76 -9.18 -15.31
CA ILE A 435 -11.93 -10.05 -14.46
C ILE A 435 -11.71 -11.41 -15.12
N GLU A 436 -12.74 -11.99 -15.72
CA GLU A 436 -12.69 -13.26 -16.46
C GLU A 436 -11.68 -13.18 -17.60
N ARG A 437 -11.83 -12.17 -18.48
CA ARG A 437 -10.91 -11.93 -19.61
C ARG A 437 -9.48 -11.67 -19.16
N TYR A 438 -9.30 -10.86 -18.10
CA TYR A 438 -7.99 -10.64 -17.50
C TYR A 438 -7.36 -11.95 -17.04
N SER A 439 -8.14 -12.79 -16.35
CA SER A 439 -7.69 -14.07 -15.78
C SER A 439 -7.30 -15.08 -16.86
N ALA A 440 -8.13 -15.21 -17.91
CA ALA A 440 -7.85 -16.07 -19.06
C ALA A 440 -6.62 -15.62 -19.88
N SER A 441 -6.20 -14.37 -19.71
CA SER A 441 -5.01 -13.79 -20.35
C SER A 441 -3.73 -13.93 -19.51
N GLN A 442 -3.81 -14.42 -18.26
CA GLN A 442 -2.63 -14.61 -17.42
C GLN A 442 -2.04 -16.00 -17.62
N TYR A 443 -0.83 -16.09 -18.16
CA TYR A 443 -0.11 -17.37 -18.25
C TYR A 443 1.40 -17.23 -18.05
N ARG A 444 2.03 -18.37 -17.73
CA ARG A 444 3.48 -18.55 -17.76
C ARG A 444 3.80 -19.77 -18.59
N ARG A 445 4.64 -19.59 -19.63
CA ARG A 445 5.07 -20.70 -20.47
C ARG A 445 5.77 -21.83 -19.70
N SER A 446 6.42 -21.52 -18.58
CA SER A 446 7.01 -22.52 -17.68
C SER A 446 5.98 -23.50 -17.09
N ASN A 447 4.69 -23.17 -17.14
CA ASN A 447 3.61 -24.03 -16.66
C ASN A 447 3.06 -24.95 -17.76
N PHE A 448 3.48 -24.78 -19.01
CA PHE A 448 3.04 -25.62 -20.12
C PHE A 448 3.98 -26.80 -20.32
N ARG A 449 3.41 -27.89 -20.84
CA ARG A 449 4.18 -29.01 -21.38
C ARG A 449 4.27 -28.83 -22.89
N ARG A 450 5.49 -28.66 -23.41
CA ARG A 450 5.74 -28.65 -24.86
C ARG A 450 5.83 -30.11 -25.33
N ALA A 451 4.92 -30.53 -26.20
CA ALA A 451 4.88 -31.90 -26.72
C ALA A 451 3.98 -32.01 -27.96
N SER A 452 4.13 -33.09 -28.73
CA SER A 452 3.19 -33.47 -29.79
C SER A 452 2.04 -34.31 -29.25
N LEU A 453 0.89 -34.30 -29.94
CA LEU A 453 -0.26 -35.12 -29.56
C LEU A 453 0.11 -36.61 -29.52
N LYS A 454 0.92 -37.06 -30.49
CA LYS A 454 1.43 -38.43 -30.54
C LYS A 454 2.24 -38.83 -29.30
N THR A 455 2.99 -37.89 -28.73
CA THR A 455 3.78 -38.12 -27.50
C THR A 455 2.90 -38.13 -26.26
N LEU A 456 1.81 -37.35 -26.24
CA LEU A 456 0.87 -37.32 -25.13
C LEU A 456 -0.11 -38.49 -25.13
N GLY A 457 -0.43 -39.03 -26.31
CA GLY A 457 -1.37 -40.15 -26.47
C GLY A 457 -2.77 -39.80 -25.95
N ASP A 458 -3.43 -40.79 -25.36
CA ASP A 458 -4.83 -40.70 -24.91
C ASP A 458 -5.02 -39.80 -23.68
N ASP A 459 -3.95 -39.34 -23.03
CA ASP A 459 -4.01 -38.39 -21.93
C ASP A 459 -4.39 -36.97 -22.39
N ALA A 460 -4.33 -36.69 -23.69
CA ALA A 460 -4.60 -35.38 -24.28
C ALA A 460 -5.88 -35.34 -25.09
N LEU A 461 -6.57 -34.20 -25.04
CA LEU A 461 -7.67 -33.88 -25.92
C LEU A 461 -7.16 -33.73 -27.36
N ASP A 462 -7.62 -34.60 -28.27
CA ASP A 462 -7.33 -34.47 -29.70
C ASP A 462 -8.04 -33.24 -30.28
N PRO A 463 -7.31 -32.20 -30.73
CA PRO A 463 -7.92 -30.96 -31.20
C PRO A 463 -8.77 -31.16 -32.46
N ARG A 464 -8.59 -32.25 -33.20
CA ARG A 464 -9.41 -32.59 -34.38
C ARG A 464 -10.84 -32.97 -33.99
N GLY A 465 -11.09 -33.30 -32.73
CA GLY A 465 -12.44 -33.50 -32.19
C GLY A 465 -13.17 -32.19 -31.85
N LEU A 466 -12.52 -31.04 -32.01
CA LEU A 466 -13.10 -29.71 -31.77
C LEU A 466 -13.64 -29.10 -33.07
N CYS A 467 -14.40 -28.02 -32.94
CA CYS A 467 -14.90 -27.25 -34.08
C CYS A 467 -13.77 -26.43 -34.75
N LEU A 468 -12.98 -27.09 -35.60
CA LEU A 468 -11.97 -26.46 -36.46
C LEU A 468 -12.57 -26.11 -37.84
N TYR A 469 -11.76 -26.15 -38.89
CA TYR A 469 -12.10 -25.67 -40.23
C TYR A 469 -12.14 -26.80 -41.27
N GLU A 470 -12.94 -26.57 -42.31
CA GLU A 470 -13.06 -27.44 -43.49
C GLU A 470 -11.83 -27.33 -44.41
N ALA A 471 -11.54 -28.40 -45.16
CA ALA A 471 -10.35 -28.48 -46.03
C ALA A 471 -10.21 -27.29 -46.99
N HIS A 472 -11.33 -26.88 -47.62
CA HIS A 472 -11.36 -25.77 -48.59
C HIS A 472 -11.04 -24.40 -47.96
N GLN A 473 -11.19 -24.23 -46.64
CA GLN A 473 -10.87 -22.97 -45.97
C GLN A 473 -9.36 -22.77 -45.89
N TYR A 474 -8.59 -23.84 -45.65
CA TYR A 474 -7.12 -23.79 -45.61
C TYR A 474 -6.48 -23.48 -46.97
N GLU A 475 -7.21 -23.70 -48.07
CA GLU A 475 -6.75 -23.38 -49.43
C GLU A 475 -6.89 -21.88 -49.76
N GLN A 476 -7.60 -21.10 -48.94
CA GLN A 476 -7.83 -19.69 -49.19
C GLN A 476 -6.57 -18.86 -48.83
N PRO A 477 -6.07 -17.99 -49.73
CA PRO A 477 -4.86 -17.20 -49.50
C PRO A 477 -4.90 -16.28 -48.26
N GLU A 478 -6.10 -15.84 -47.85
CA GLU A 478 -6.31 -14.97 -46.69
C GLU A 478 -6.60 -15.75 -45.39
N PHE A 479 -6.55 -17.08 -45.43
CA PHE A 479 -6.83 -17.89 -44.26
C PHE A 479 -5.63 -17.95 -43.31
N HIS A 480 -5.82 -17.46 -42.09
CA HIS A 480 -4.73 -17.24 -41.14
C HIS A 480 -4.41 -18.45 -40.23
N TYR A 481 -5.19 -19.52 -40.29
CA TYR A 481 -5.03 -20.68 -39.41
C TYR A 481 -4.36 -21.85 -40.12
N ALA A 482 -3.43 -22.51 -39.44
CA ALA A 482 -2.77 -23.71 -39.93
C ALA A 482 -3.62 -24.96 -39.63
N ALA A 483 -3.57 -25.98 -40.49
CA ALA A 483 -4.14 -27.28 -40.13
C ALA A 483 -3.39 -27.87 -38.92
N PHE A 484 -4.13 -28.49 -37.98
CA PHE A 484 -3.52 -29.14 -36.82
C PHE A 484 -2.67 -30.35 -37.25
N ASP A 485 -1.43 -30.40 -36.80
CA ASP A 485 -0.44 -31.43 -37.14
C ASP A 485 -0.11 -32.28 -35.89
N PRO A 486 -0.54 -33.55 -35.81
CA PRO A 486 -0.37 -34.36 -34.60
C PRO A 486 1.09 -34.70 -34.26
N ASP A 487 2.03 -34.55 -35.21
CA ASP A 487 3.46 -34.77 -34.98
C ASP A 487 4.17 -33.49 -34.52
N ARG A 488 3.53 -32.32 -34.65
CA ARG A 488 4.08 -31.03 -34.21
C ARG A 488 3.96 -30.84 -32.70
N GLU A 489 4.95 -30.17 -32.12
CA GLU A 489 4.88 -29.78 -30.72
C GLU A 489 4.07 -28.50 -30.54
N TYR A 490 3.15 -28.55 -29.57
CA TYR A 490 2.35 -27.41 -29.10
C TYR A 490 2.53 -27.22 -27.60
N ASP A 491 2.07 -26.08 -27.09
CA ASP A 491 1.99 -25.81 -25.65
C ASP A 491 0.70 -26.45 -25.09
N TRP A 492 0.84 -27.35 -24.12
CA TRP A 492 -0.28 -28.04 -23.47
C TRP A 492 -0.38 -27.63 -21.99
N MET A 493 -1.61 -27.53 -21.50
CA MET A 493 -1.90 -27.26 -20.09
C MET A 493 -2.77 -28.36 -19.47
N GLN A 494 -2.61 -28.55 -18.16
CA GLN A 494 -3.44 -29.50 -17.43
C GLN A 494 -4.86 -28.97 -17.26
N ALA A 495 -5.83 -29.83 -17.52
CA ALA A 495 -7.24 -29.63 -17.27
C ALA A 495 -7.84 -30.89 -16.61
N ARG A 496 -9.14 -30.85 -16.35
CA ARG A 496 -9.88 -31.96 -15.74
C ARG A 496 -11.22 -32.13 -16.43
N TRP A 497 -11.59 -33.36 -16.75
CA TRP A 497 -12.95 -33.68 -17.17
C TRP A 497 -13.91 -33.46 -16.01
N LEU A 498 -14.91 -32.59 -16.18
CA LEU A 498 -15.84 -32.27 -15.08
C LEU A 498 -16.71 -33.48 -14.65
N HIS A 499 -17.01 -34.40 -15.56
CA HIS A 499 -17.89 -35.53 -15.31
C HIS A 499 -17.19 -36.73 -14.65
N THR A 500 -15.93 -37.01 -14.98
CA THR A 500 -15.14 -38.10 -14.35
C THR A 500 -14.18 -37.60 -13.29
N GLY A 501 -13.78 -36.33 -13.35
CA GLY A 501 -12.70 -35.79 -12.54
C GLY A 501 -11.30 -36.21 -13.01
N GLU A 502 -11.15 -36.92 -14.13
CA GLU A 502 -9.85 -37.37 -14.62
C GLU A 502 -9.02 -36.20 -15.18
N PRO A 503 -7.70 -36.21 -14.95
CA PRO A 503 -6.81 -35.21 -15.55
C PRO A 503 -6.73 -35.41 -17.07
N THR A 504 -6.56 -34.32 -17.81
CA THR A 504 -6.30 -34.37 -19.25
C THR A 504 -5.42 -33.19 -19.67
N TRP A 505 -4.75 -33.30 -20.82
CA TRP A 505 -4.02 -32.20 -21.44
C TRP A 505 -4.88 -31.54 -22.49
N VAL A 506 -5.01 -30.21 -22.42
CA VAL A 506 -5.68 -29.41 -23.44
C VAL A 506 -4.68 -28.46 -24.11
N PRO A 507 -4.84 -28.16 -25.41
CA PRO A 507 -3.97 -27.18 -26.06
C PRO A 507 -4.14 -25.81 -25.40
N ALA A 508 -3.02 -25.21 -24.96
CA ALA A 508 -3.04 -23.91 -24.30
C ALA A 508 -3.60 -22.80 -25.21
N LEU A 509 -3.41 -22.93 -26.54
CA LEU A 509 -3.95 -22.00 -27.54
C LEU A 509 -5.46 -21.78 -27.39
N LEU A 510 -6.24 -22.85 -27.22
CA LEU A 510 -7.69 -22.77 -27.18
C LEU A 510 -8.26 -22.53 -25.78
N ALA A 511 -7.40 -22.59 -24.75
CA ALA A 511 -7.79 -22.47 -23.35
C ALA A 511 -7.48 -21.07 -22.75
N LEU A 512 -6.67 -20.26 -23.42
CA LEU A 512 -6.20 -18.97 -22.92
C LEU A 512 -6.41 -17.87 -23.96
N LEU A 513 -6.69 -16.66 -23.48
CA LEU A 513 -6.79 -15.49 -24.34
C LEU A 513 -5.39 -14.90 -24.62
N GLY A 514 -5.16 -14.51 -25.87
CA GLY A 514 -3.94 -13.86 -26.38
C GLY A 514 -2.62 -14.57 -26.06
N LEU A 515 -2.65 -15.91 -25.99
CA LEU A 515 -1.42 -16.69 -26.02
C LEU A 515 -0.64 -16.36 -27.31
N GLU A 516 0.57 -15.82 -27.16
CA GLU A 516 1.45 -15.59 -28.31
C GLU A 516 1.86 -16.96 -28.86
N THR A 517 1.62 -17.22 -30.15
CA THR A 517 2.04 -18.48 -30.79
C THR A 517 2.73 -18.19 -32.12
N ARG A 518 3.44 -19.18 -32.65
CA ARG A 518 3.98 -19.07 -34.00
C ARG A 518 2.83 -19.24 -35.00
N PRO A 519 2.85 -18.59 -36.18
CA PRO A 519 1.78 -18.70 -37.17
C PRO A 519 1.41 -20.15 -37.49
N GLU A 520 2.41 -21.02 -37.56
CA GLU A 520 2.24 -22.43 -37.87
C GLU A 520 1.65 -23.25 -36.69
N GLU A 521 1.62 -22.69 -35.49
CA GLU A 521 0.97 -23.27 -34.31
C GLU A 521 -0.47 -22.79 -34.12
N LEU A 522 -0.90 -21.78 -34.89
CA LEU A 522 -2.23 -21.17 -34.78
C LEU A 522 -3.27 -22.01 -35.53
N PHE A 523 -3.68 -23.12 -34.92
CA PHE A 523 -4.57 -24.10 -35.57
C PHE A 523 -6.08 -23.84 -35.37
N GLY A 524 -6.44 -22.82 -34.59
CA GLY A 524 -7.84 -22.51 -34.30
C GLY A 524 -8.01 -21.09 -33.79
N GLN A 525 -9.21 -20.54 -34.02
CA GLN A 525 -9.60 -19.24 -33.47
C GLN A 525 -9.77 -19.35 -31.96
N VAL A 526 -9.07 -18.47 -31.25
CA VAL A 526 -9.28 -18.28 -29.82
C VAL A 526 -10.58 -17.51 -29.62
N THR A 527 -11.49 -18.07 -28.81
CA THR A 527 -12.77 -17.43 -28.45
C THR A 527 -12.90 -17.33 -26.94
N SER A 528 -13.81 -16.49 -26.45
CA SER A 528 -14.18 -16.44 -25.03
C SER A 528 -15.29 -17.44 -24.67
N SER A 529 -15.69 -18.31 -25.61
CA SER A 529 -16.77 -19.26 -25.38
C SER A 529 -16.40 -20.26 -24.29
N GLY A 530 -17.24 -20.37 -23.25
CA GLY A 530 -17.03 -21.27 -22.13
C GLY A 530 -16.21 -20.70 -20.97
N LEU A 531 -15.69 -19.46 -21.10
CA LEU A 531 -15.16 -18.71 -19.95
C LEU A 531 -16.32 -18.20 -19.09
N ALA A 532 -16.17 -18.26 -17.76
CA ALA A 532 -17.14 -17.80 -16.76
C ALA A 532 -16.54 -17.63 -15.36
#